data_AF-A0A2N1MEZ3-F1
#
_entry.id   AF-A0A2N1MEZ3-F1
#
_cell.length_a   1.000
_cell.length_b   1.000
_cell.length_c   1.000
_cell.angle_alpha   90.00
_cell.angle_beta   90.00
_cell.angle_gamma   90.00
#
_symmetry.space_group_name_H-M   'P 1'
#
loop_
_entity.id
_entity.type
_entity.pdbx_description
1 polymer ?
#
loop_
_entity_poly.entity_id
_entity_poly.type
_entity_poly.pdbx_seq_one_letter_code
_entity_poly.pdbx_strand_id
1 'polypeptide(L)'
;MTNNLQHIFYYSSLIGIFYQYGIGCEVDEIKASKIFFNTVKNNQKVIVPDQFTFDISFFDIKELNEIITQYFYSLFLYNDIILNKRNNYKFHIKYAEKGDSISQYHIGNCYFYNINARRDYNKAIEWYLKSSEGGNIKAMYRLAYCYACGYGVKKDEKKAFELYLKSAEGAGGYKHALWVMGNYYYYGLGILKDENKAFEFYLKAAKKGHNISQYLIANYYYDGKYIPENKAKWFYWNRKAAINGNADAQFKLAEYYTANSSNKNEDKAFKWYMQLANKKKLKAIYIIAKCFRDGIGTDKNLKEATSLQPIEWYSKSSEGGNIKAMFELGVCYEHGYYEVIKDEKKAFKFYLKSAEGGYKWALYRVGNCYHFGECSTFIDEYKAFEFYLKAAEKGHVYSQFLVARWYYDGKYIPKNEEKGFYWNRKAAINGNIDAQFNMAEYYINNSINKNGSKAFKWYMRLANVNILKAIYIVAKCYRDGIGTDKNLKEAMEWIRKYEFSRFGKNPQINLDHFLNGLDIDISSLPLYTF
;
A
#
# COMPACT_ATOMS: atom_id res chain seq x y z
N MET A 1 -54.47 -13.13 -24.01
CA MET A 1 -54.45 -12.42 -22.71
C MET A 1 -54.33 -10.94 -22.99
N THR A 2 -55.34 -10.19 -22.55
CA THR A 2 -55.45 -8.73 -22.66
C THR A 2 -54.24 -8.03 -22.02
N ASN A 3 -53.84 -6.93 -22.64
CA ASN A 3 -52.58 -6.22 -22.49
C ASN A 3 -52.51 -5.42 -21.16
N ASN A 4 -52.48 -6.11 -20.02
CA ASN A 4 -52.13 -5.50 -18.74
C ASN A 4 -50.61 -5.62 -18.54
N LEU A 5 -49.89 -4.55 -18.91
CA LEU A 5 -48.43 -4.40 -18.69
C LEU A 5 -48.02 -4.69 -17.24
N GLN A 6 -48.92 -4.48 -16.26
CA GLN A 6 -48.70 -4.77 -14.85
C GLN A 6 -48.47 -6.27 -14.56
N HIS A 7 -49.23 -7.19 -15.16
CA HIS A 7 -49.11 -8.63 -14.87
C HIS A 7 -47.83 -9.26 -15.45
N ILE A 8 -47.30 -8.68 -16.53
CA ILE A 8 -46.04 -9.12 -17.13
C ILE A 8 -44.88 -8.97 -16.14
N PHE A 9 -44.90 -7.93 -15.31
CA PHE A 9 -43.85 -7.70 -14.31
C PHE A 9 -43.88 -8.72 -13.16
N TYR A 10 -45.06 -9.08 -12.65
CA TYR A 10 -45.21 -10.02 -11.53
C TYR A 10 -44.83 -11.47 -11.88
N TYR A 11 -44.91 -11.86 -13.16
CA TYR A 11 -44.65 -13.23 -13.61
C TYR A 11 -43.55 -13.32 -14.67
N SER A 12 -42.74 -12.27 -14.83
CA SER A 12 -41.72 -12.20 -15.88
C SER A 12 -40.69 -13.34 -15.82
N SER A 13 -40.35 -13.84 -14.62
CA SER A 13 -39.47 -15.01 -14.49
C SER A 13 -40.10 -16.25 -15.12
N LEU A 14 -41.37 -16.53 -14.78
CA LEU A 14 -42.11 -17.69 -15.24
C LEU A 14 -42.37 -17.62 -16.75
N ILE A 15 -42.78 -16.45 -17.27
CA ILE A 15 -43.01 -16.24 -18.70
C ILE A 15 -41.70 -16.42 -19.48
N GLY A 16 -40.57 -15.92 -18.96
CA GLY A 16 -39.26 -16.13 -19.59
C GLY A 16 -38.87 -17.60 -19.68
N ILE A 17 -39.10 -18.38 -18.61
CA ILE A 17 -38.86 -19.84 -18.59
C ILE A 17 -39.76 -20.56 -19.59
N PHE A 18 -41.02 -20.16 -19.71
CA PHE A 18 -41.95 -20.82 -20.64
C PHE A 18 -41.49 -20.68 -22.08
N TYR A 19 -41.05 -19.49 -22.51
CA TYR A 19 -40.43 -19.31 -23.82
C TYR A 19 -39.09 -20.02 -23.97
N GLN A 20 -38.29 -20.09 -22.90
CA GLN A 20 -36.99 -20.76 -22.94
C GLN A 20 -37.13 -22.29 -23.13
N TYR A 21 -38.14 -22.91 -22.54
CA TYR A 21 -38.33 -24.37 -22.55
C TYR A 21 -39.54 -24.83 -23.37
N GLY A 22 -40.25 -23.93 -24.02
CA GLY A 22 -41.41 -24.26 -24.86
C GLY A 22 -42.62 -24.78 -24.07
N ILE A 23 -42.81 -24.29 -22.84
CA ILE A 23 -43.92 -24.72 -21.99
C ILE A 23 -45.17 -23.94 -22.42
N GLY A 24 -46.07 -24.60 -23.14
CA GLY A 24 -47.31 -23.99 -23.63
C GLY A 24 -47.11 -22.92 -24.72
N CYS A 25 -45.91 -22.82 -25.30
CA CYS A 25 -45.58 -21.95 -26.43
C CYS A 25 -44.41 -22.54 -27.23
N GLU A 26 -44.13 -22.02 -28.43
CA GLU A 26 -42.92 -22.38 -29.16
C GLU A 26 -41.67 -21.86 -28.45
N VAL A 27 -40.58 -22.63 -28.50
CA VAL A 27 -39.29 -22.24 -27.93
C VAL A 27 -38.79 -20.99 -28.64
N ASP A 28 -38.60 -19.91 -27.87
CA ASP A 28 -38.14 -18.62 -28.38
C ASP A 28 -37.15 -17.99 -27.38
N GLU A 29 -35.88 -18.39 -27.51
CA GLU A 29 -34.79 -17.97 -26.63
C GLU A 29 -34.51 -16.46 -26.70
N ILE A 30 -34.76 -15.83 -27.87
CA ILE A 30 -34.58 -14.39 -28.06
C ILE A 30 -35.64 -13.63 -27.26
N LYS A 31 -36.89 -14.10 -27.31
CA LYS A 31 -37.99 -13.51 -26.55
C LYS A 31 -37.83 -13.75 -25.06
N ALA A 32 -37.41 -14.94 -24.63
CA ALA A 32 -37.06 -15.22 -23.24
C ALA A 32 -35.96 -14.27 -22.72
N SER A 33 -34.85 -14.13 -23.46
CA SER A 33 -33.75 -13.21 -23.12
C SER A 33 -34.21 -11.76 -23.02
N LYS A 34 -35.03 -11.30 -23.96
CA LYS A 34 -35.57 -9.94 -23.97
C LYS A 34 -36.49 -9.67 -22.77
N ILE A 35 -37.29 -10.65 -22.36
CA ILE A 35 -38.14 -10.56 -21.17
C ILE A 35 -37.27 -10.43 -19.91
N PHE A 36 -36.31 -11.34 -19.74
CA PHE A 36 -35.38 -11.31 -18.61
C PHE A 36 -34.58 -9.99 -18.53
N PHE A 37 -34.00 -9.54 -19.65
CA PHE A 37 -33.20 -8.31 -19.71
C PHE A 37 -34.03 -7.06 -19.42
N ASN A 38 -35.22 -6.93 -20.02
CA ASN A 38 -36.04 -5.73 -19.84
C ASN A 38 -36.54 -5.58 -18.40
N THR A 39 -36.88 -6.68 -17.73
CA THR A 39 -37.25 -6.67 -16.31
C THR A 39 -36.09 -6.19 -15.45
N VAL A 40 -34.87 -6.72 -15.66
CA VAL A 40 -33.68 -6.29 -14.92
C VAL A 40 -33.34 -4.81 -15.19
N LYS A 41 -33.43 -4.37 -16.44
CA LYS A 41 -33.05 -3.01 -16.87
C LYS A 41 -34.02 -1.94 -16.37
N ASN A 42 -35.32 -2.21 -16.37
CA ASN A 42 -36.32 -1.22 -15.95
C ASN A 42 -36.26 -0.93 -14.44
N ASN A 43 -35.73 -1.85 -13.64
CA ASN A 43 -35.61 -1.68 -12.20
C ASN A 43 -34.36 -0.90 -11.75
N GLN A 44 -33.32 -0.78 -12.59
CA GLN A 44 -32.17 0.10 -12.30
C GLN A 44 -32.53 1.60 -12.28
N LYS A 45 -33.75 1.98 -12.65
CA LYS A 45 -34.26 3.36 -12.60
C LYS A 45 -35.03 3.70 -11.30
N VAL A 46 -35.24 2.74 -10.40
CA VAL A 46 -35.91 2.98 -9.12
C VAL A 46 -34.85 2.90 -8.01
N ILE A 47 -34.62 4.02 -7.35
CA ILE A 47 -33.66 4.20 -6.25
C ILE A 47 -34.07 3.27 -5.10
N VAL A 48 -33.15 2.44 -4.64
CA VAL A 48 -33.30 1.64 -3.41
C VAL A 48 -32.85 2.50 -2.22
N PRO A 49 -33.71 2.78 -1.23
CA PRO A 49 -33.26 3.29 0.07
C PRO A 49 -32.61 2.15 0.87
N ASP A 50 -31.46 2.44 1.45
CA ASP A 50 -30.74 1.54 2.37
C ASP A 50 -31.60 1.21 3.60
N GLN A 51 -31.94 -0.08 3.79
CA GLN A 51 -31.91 -0.79 5.08
C GLN A 51 -32.36 -2.25 4.88
N PHE A 52 -31.43 -3.20 5.06
CA PHE A 52 -31.74 -4.63 5.18
C PHE A 52 -31.93 -4.99 6.66
N THR A 53 -33.17 -5.24 7.06
CA THR A 53 -33.48 -6.15 8.18
C THR A 53 -34.20 -7.36 7.58
N PHE A 54 -33.60 -8.54 7.74
CA PHE A 54 -34.13 -9.81 7.26
C PHE A 54 -35.30 -10.24 8.15
N ASP A 55 -36.52 -9.98 7.70
CA ASP A 55 -37.74 -10.56 8.26
C ASP A 55 -38.46 -11.36 7.15
N ILE A 56 -38.68 -12.66 7.37
CA ILE A 56 -39.12 -13.62 6.33
C ILE A 56 -40.65 -13.59 6.14
N SER A 57 -41.38 -12.76 6.89
CA SER A 57 -42.83 -12.62 6.74
C SER A 57 -43.17 -11.44 5.82
N PHE A 58 -43.75 -11.76 4.65
CA PHE A 58 -44.26 -10.86 3.60
C PHE A 58 -43.21 -10.28 2.62
N PHE A 59 -42.66 -11.12 1.75
CA PHE A 59 -42.14 -10.62 0.47
C PHE A 59 -43.31 -10.22 -0.43
N ASP A 60 -43.29 -8.99 -0.97
CA ASP A 60 -44.12 -8.65 -2.13
C ASP A 60 -43.78 -9.63 -3.25
N ILE A 61 -44.80 -10.27 -3.84
CA ILE A 61 -44.67 -11.21 -4.97
C ILE A 61 -43.82 -10.59 -6.09
N LYS A 62 -43.86 -9.26 -6.23
CA LYS A 62 -43.01 -8.50 -7.14
C LYS A 62 -41.52 -8.65 -6.83
N GLU A 63 -41.10 -8.36 -5.61
CA GLU A 63 -39.69 -8.40 -5.19
C GLU A 63 -39.11 -9.82 -5.32
N LEU A 64 -39.90 -10.83 -4.94
CA LEU A 64 -39.50 -12.22 -5.09
C LEU A 64 -39.33 -12.61 -6.57
N ASN A 65 -40.28 -12.23 -7.43
CA ASN A 65 -40.19 -12.48 -8.86
C ASN A 65 -39.00 -11.75 -9.51
N GLU A 66 -38.61 -10.58 -9.01
CA GLU A 66 -37.43 -9.84 -9.48
C GLU A 66 -36.12 -10.57 -9.16
N ILE A 67 -35.95 -11.01 -7.91
CA ILE A 67 -34.77 -11.79 -7.49
C ILE A 67 -34.65 -13.07 -8.33
N ILE A 68 -35.78 -13.78 -8.50
CA ILE A 68 -35.84 -15.00 -9.31
C ILE A 68 -35.51 -14.71 -10.79
N THR A 69 -36.03 -13.61 -11.35
CA THR A 69 -35.75 -13.19 -12.72
C THR A 69 -34.27 -12.87 -12.92
N GLN A 70 -33.63 -12.17 -11.98
CA GLN A 70 -32.19 -11.88 -12.02
C GLN A 70 -31.35 -13.17 -11.99
N TYR A 71 -31.77 -14.15 -11.19
CA TYR A 71 -31.12 -15.45 -11.12
C TYR A 71 -31.23 -16.22 -12.44
N PHE A 72 -32.42 -16.29 -13.03
CA PHE A 72 -32.62 -16.95 -14.33
C PHE A 72 -31.94 -16.23 -15.48
N TYR A 73 -31.94 -14.90 -15.50
CA TYR A 73 -31.19 -14.14 -16.50
C TYR A 73 -29.70 -14.41 -16.41
N SER A 74 -29.16 -14.46 -15.19
CA SER A 74 -27.76 -14.81 -14.96
C SER A 74 -27.46 -16.21 -15.47
N LEU A 75 -28.31 -17.19 -15.14
CA LEU A 75 -28.17 -18.58 -15.59
C LEU A 75 -28.25 -18.69 -17.12
N PHE A 76 -29.16 -17.95 -17.76
CA PHE A 76 -29.32 -17.87 -19.21
C PHE A 76 -28.02 -17.37 -19.88
N LEU A 77 -27.50 -16.23 -19.41
CA LEU A 77 -26.24 -15.67 -19.92
C LEU A 77 -25.04 -16.61 -19.71
N TYR A 78 -24.95 -17.27 -18.55
CA TYR A 78 -23.89 -18.23 -18.30
C TYR A 78 -24.00 -19.46 -19.20
N ASN A 79 -25.20 -19.96 -19.45
CA ASN A 79 -25.43 -21.07 -20.36
C ASN A 79 -24.96 -20.73 -21.78
N ASP A 80 -25.33 -19.54 -22.28
CA ASP A 80 -24.89 -19.06 -23.60
C ASP A 80 -23.37 -18.94 -23.68
N ILE A 81 -22.72 -18.39 -22.65
CA ILE A 81 -21.26 -18.28 -22.59
C ILE A 81 -20.61 -19.68 -22.59
N ILE A 82 -21.16 -20.64 -21.86
CA ILE A 82 -20.66 -22.02 -21.79
C ILE A 82 -20.84 -22.74 -23.13
N LEU A 83 -22.03 -22.63 -23.75
CA LEU A 83 -22.33 -23.23 -25.05
C LEU A 83 -21.49 -22.61 -26.16
N ASN A 84 -21.32 -21.28 -26.17
CA ASN A 84 -20.43 -20.57 -27.10
C ASN A 84 -18.98 -21.05 -26.95
N LYS A 85 -18.46 -21.17 -25.72
CA LYS A 85 -17.13 -21.75 -25.47
C LYS A 85 -17.00 -23.19 -25.96
N ARG A 86 -18.02 -24.04 -25.78
CA ARG A 86 -18.02 -25.44 -26.25
C ARG A 86 -18.09 -25.53 -27.77
N ASN A 87 -18.90 -24.70 -28.42
CA ASN A 87 -18.99 -24.64 -29.88
C ASN A 87 -17.67 -24.15 -30.49
N ASN A 88 -17.04 -23.13 -29.92
CA ASN A 88 -15.71 -22.67 -30.33
C ASN A 88 -14.65 -23.79 -30.23
N TYR A 89 -14.67 -24.59 -29.17
CA TYR A 89 -13.75 -25.72 -29.03
C TYR A 89 -13.93 -26.76 -30.14
N LYS A 90 -15.17 -27.14 -30.47
CA LYS A 90 -15.45 -28.07 -31.58
C LYS A 90 -14.97 -27.53 -32.93
N PHE A 91 -15.16 -26.24 -33.19
CA PHE A 91 -14.65 -25.60 -34.41
C PHE A 91 -13.12 -25.62 -34.44
N HIS A 92 -12.45 -25.25 -33.34
CA HIS A 92 -11.00 -25.30 -33.27
C HIS A 92 -10.44 -26.71 -33.47
N ILE A 93 -11.09 -27.78 -33.00
CA ILE A 93 -10.65 -29.16 -33.30
C ILE A 93 -10.66 -29.39 -34.81
N LYS A 94 -11.80 -29.12 -35.46
CA LYS A 94 -11.97 -29.34 -36.90
C LYS A 94 -10.93 -28.58 -37.73
N TYR A 95 -10.62 -27.34 -37.36
CA TYR A 95 -9.60 -26.54 -38.06
C TYR A 95 -8.17 -26.98 -37.70
N ALA A 96 -7.92 -27.37 -36.45
CA ALA A 96 -6.62 -27.85 -36.02
C ALA A 96 -6.22 -29.14 -36.75
N GLU A 97 -7.17 -30.05 -36.96
CA GLU A 97 -7.01 -31.27 -37.77
C GLU A 97 -6.69 -30.96 -39.25
N LYS A 98 -7.20 -29.83 -39.77
CA LYS A 98 -6.90 -29.34 -41.13
C LYS A 98 -5.58 -28.58 -41.25
N GLY A 99 -4.80 -28.47 -40.17
CA GLY A 99 -3.50 -27.81 -40.20
C GLY A 99 -3.51 -26.32 -39.81
N ASP A 100 -4.65 -25.75 -39.37
CA ASP A 100 -4.70 -24.34 -38.95
C ASP A 100 -3.87 -24.11 -37.68
N SER A 101 -2.75 -23.40 -37.82
CA SER A 101 -1.77 -23.23 -36.73
C SER A 101 -2.35 -22.42 -35.56
N ILE A 102 -3.33 -21.53 -35.78
CA ILE A 102 -4.00 -20.81 -34.70
C ILE A 102 -4.87 -21.77 -33.88
N SER A 103 -5.69 -22.58 -34.54
CA SER A 103 -6.56 -23.56 -33.86
C SER A 103 -5.75 -24.64 -33.15
N GLN A 104 -4.67 -25.13 -33.74
CA GLN A 104 -3.75 -26.07 -33.07
C GLN A 104 -3.20 -25.48 -31.76
N TYR A 105 -2.81 -24.20 -31.75
CA TYR A 105 -2.41 -23.50 -30.53
C TYR A 105 -3.54 -23.43 -29.50
N HIS A 106 -4.78 -23.16 -29.93
CA HIS A 106 -5.94 -23.13 -29.04
C HIS A 106 -6.24 -24.50 -28.42
N ILE A 107 -6.17 -25.58 -29.20
CA ILE A 107 -6.34 -26.94 -28.70
C ILE A 107 -5.22 -27.32 -27.72
N GLY A 108 -3.97 -26.92 -28.00
CA GLY A 108 -2.87 -27.06 -27.06
C GLY A 108 -3.16 -26.38 -25.71
N ASN A 109 -3.69 -25.16 -25.71
CA ASN A 109 -4.11 -24.47 -24.49
C ASN A 109 -5.25 -25.18 -23.76
N CYS A 110 -6.21 -25.79 -24.48
CA CYS A 110 -7.30 -26.56 -23.88
C CYS A 110 -6.77 -27.74 -23.05
N TYR A 111 -5.85 -28.52 -23.62
CA TYR A 111 -5.18 -29.60 -22.90
C TYR A 111 -4.25 -29.10 -21.79
N PHE A 112 -3.57 -27.96 -21.96
CA PHE A 112 -2.66 -27.42 -20.96
C PHE A 112 -3.40 -26.90 -19.71
N TYR A 113 -4.49 -26.16 -19.91
CA TYR A 113 -5.22 -25.45 -18.84
C TYR A 113 -6.44 -26.19 -18.30
N ASN A 114 -6.72 -27.41 -18.77
CA ASN A 114 -7.93 -28.17 -18.42
C ASN A 114 -9.23 -27.44 -18.84
N ILE A 115 -9.22 -26.80 -20.03
CA ILE A 115 -10.35 -26.05 -20.57
C ILE A 115 -11.01 -26.90 -21.66
N ASN A 116 -12.24 -27.37 -21.44
CA ASN A 116 -13.01 -28.23 -22.36
C ASN A 116 -12.37 -29.61 -22.67
N ALA A 117 -11.18 -29.91 -22.15
CA ALA A 117 -10.51 -31.20 -22.22
C ALA A 117 -9.81 -31.49 -20.89
N ARG A 118 -9.68 -32.77 -20.52
CA ARG A 118 -8.90 -33.17 -19.35
C ARG A 118 -7.43 -32.77 -19.57
N ARG A 119 -6.81 -32.22 -18.52
CA ARG A 119 -5.41 -31.79 -18.58
C ARG A 119 -4.48 -32.92 -19.05
N ASP A 120 -3.70 -32.63 -20.07
CA ASP A 120 -2.73 -33.57 -20.66
C ASP A 120 -1.59 -32.77 -21.29
N TYR A 121 -0.44 -32.71 -20.62
CA TYR A 121 0.69 -31.91 -21.10
C TYR A 121 1.34 -32.51 -22.36
N ASN A 122 1.30 -33.83 -22.53
CA ASN A 122 1.88 -34.49 -23.69
C ASN A 122 1.09 -34.11 -24.95
N LYS A 123 -0.24 -34.22 -24.90
CA LYS A 123 -1.11 -33.75 -25.99
C LYS A 123 -0.99 -32.24 -26.23
N ALA A 124 -0.88 -31.44 -25.17
CA ALA A 124 -0.67 -30.00 -25.32
C ALA A 124 0.60 -29.69 -26.14
N ILE A 125 1.70 -30.40 -25.84
CA ILE A 125 2.98 -30.26 -26.55
C ILE A 125 2.88 -30.71 -28.00
N GLU A 126 2.24 -31.85 -28.28
CA GLU A 126 2.02 -32.31 -29.66
C GLU A 126 1.30 -31.23 -30.50
N TRP A 127 0.25 -30.62 -29.95
CA TRP A 127 -0.48 -29.56 -30.63
C TRP A 127 0.32 -28.25 -30.73
N TYR A 128 1.10 -27.89 -29.70
CA TYR A 128 2.00 -26.74 -29.78
C TYR A 128 3.13 -26.95 -30.79
N LEU A 129 3.64 -28.17 -30.94
CA LEU A 129 4.68 -28.51 -31.91
C LEU A 129 4.14 -28.33 -33.34
N LYS A 130 3.01 -28.94 -33.67
CA LYS A 130 2.33 -28.77 -34.97
C LYS A 130 2.07 -27.29 -35.29
N SER A 131 1.56 -26.56 -34.30
CA SER A 131 1.29 -25.13 -34.43
C SER A 131 2.56 -24.29 -34.64
N SER A 132 3.64 -24.64 -33.93
CA SER A 132 4.95 -24.00 -34.04
C SER A 132 5.58 -24.25 -35.41
N GLU A 133 5.46 -25.46 -35.96
CA GLU A 133 5.91 -25.80 -37.32
C GLU A 133 5.15 -24.98 -38.37
N GLY A 134 3.86 -24.71 -38.14
CA GLY A 134 3.06 -23.77 -38.92
C GLY A 134 3.35 -22.28 -38.67
N GLY A 135 4.49 -21.94 -38.04
CA GLY A 135 4.95 -20.56 -37.85
C GLY A 135 4.28 -19.78 -36.72
N ASN A 136 3.48 -20.42 -35.86
CA ASN A 136 2.77 -19.71 -34.80
C ASN A 136 3.71 -19.34 -33.64
N ILE A 137 4.09 -18.06 -33.57
CA ILE A 137 4.97 -17.52 -32.53
C ILE A 137 4.42 -17.70 -31.10
N LYS A 138 3.10 -17.74 -30.91
CA LYS A 138 2.50 -17.97 -29.57
C LYS A 138 2.65 -19.42 -29.14
N ALA A 139 2.60 -20.36 -30.10
CA ALA A 139 2.86 -21.77 -29.83
C ALA A 139 4.33 -22.02 -29.54
N MET A 140 5.25 -21.39 -30.28
CA MET A 140 6.69 -21.42 -29.97
C MET A 140 6.96 -20.99 -28.51
N TYR A 141 6.35 -19.89 -28.07
CA TYR A 141 6.45 -19.42 -26.68
C TYR A 141 5.90 -20.44 -25.66
N ARG A 142 4.75 -21.08 -25.94
CA ARG A 142 4.18 -22.09 -25.03
C ARG A 142 5.00 -23.36 -24.99
N LEU A 143 5.51 -23.79 -26.13
CA LEU A 143 6.39 -24.95 -26.22
C LEU A 143 7.70 -24.71 -25.46
N ALA A 144 8.29 -23.52 -25.62
CA ALA A 144 9.44 -23.08 -24.83
C ALA A 144 9.16 -23.12 -23.32
N TYR A 145 7.97 -22.66 -22.89
CA TYR A 145 7.55 -22.74 -21.49
C TYR A 145 7.44 -24.18 -20.98
N CYS A 146 6.96 -25.12 -21.80
CA CYS A 146 6.92 -26.53 -21.44
C CYS A 146 8.34 -27.10 -21.24
N TYR A 147 9.29 -26.76 -22.11
CA TYR A 147 10.70 -27.18 -21.95
C TYR A 147 11.40 -26.51 -20.77
N ALA A 148 11.16 -25.22 -20.50
CA ALA A 148 11.75 -24.51 -19.38
C ALA A 148 11.27 -25.06 -18.01
N CYS A 149 9.98 -25.40 -17.91
CA CYS A 149 9.37 -25.87 -16.68
C CYS A 149 9.28 -27.40 -16.55
N GLY A 150 9.54 -28.17 -17.62
CA GLY A 150 9.44 -29.62 -17.64
C GLY A 150 8.00 -30.16 -17.65
N TYR A 151 7.04 -29.43 -18.25
CA TYR A 151 5.65 -29.91 -18.36
C TYR A 151 5.51 -30.86 -19.54
N GLY A 152 5.25 -32.14 -19.31
CA GLY A 152 5.07 -33.17 -20.35
C GLY A 152 6.34 -33.53 -21.15
N VAL A 153 7.45 -32.85 -20.88
CA VAL A 153 8.77 -33.12 -21.46
C VAL A 153 9.83 -33.00 -20.37
N LYS A 154 10.97 -33.67 -20.58
CA LYS A 154 12.15 -33.44 -19.74
C LYS A 154 12.57 -31.97 -19.87
N LYS A 155 12.89 -31.34 -18.75
CA LYS A 155 13.37 -29.96 -18.71
C LYS A 155 14.60 -29.79 -19.61
N ASP A 156 14.57 -28.79 -20.48
CA ASP A 156 15.64 -28.44 -21.42
C ASP A 156 15.69 -26.93 -21.63
N GLU A 157 16.58 -26.25 -20.90
CA GLU A 157 16.72 -24.80 -20.94
C GLU A 157 17.28 -24.29 -22.27
N LYS A 158 18.15 -25.07 -22.93
CA LYS A 158 18.74 -24.67 -24.21
C LYS A 158 17.68 -24.68 -25.30
N LYS A 159 16.87 -25.74 -25.36
CA LYS A 159 15.74 -25.83 -26.29
C LYS A 159 14.67 -24.79 -26.00
N ALA A 160 14.42 -24.49 -24.72
CA ALA A 160 13.51 -23.41 -24.33
C ALA A 160 14.01 -22.05 -24.83
N PHE A 161 15.30 -21.74 -24.63
CA PHE A 161 15.91 -20.50 -25.10
C PHE A 161 15.77 -20.34 -26.62
N GLU A 162 16.10 -21.36 -27.40
CA GLU A 162 15.99 -21.33 -28.86
C GLU A 162 14.54 -21.06 -29.33
N LEU A 163 13.56 -21.70 -28.69
CA LEU A 163 12.15 -21.51 -29.01
C LEU A 163 11.62 -20.14 -28.57
N TYR A 164 12.04 -19.63 -27.41
CA TYR A 164 11.70 -18.27 -26.98
C TYR A 164 12.30 -17.22 -27.92
N LEU A 165 13.55 -17.41 -28.35
CA LEU A 165 14.23 -16.51 -29.29
C LEU A 165 13.49 -16.50 -30.63
N LYS A 166 13.17 -17.67 -31.19
CA LYS A 166 12.35 -17.79 -32.42
C LYS A 166 10.99 -17.09 -32.29
N SER A 167 10.33 -17.22 -31.14
CA SER A 167 9.06 -16.51 -30.86
C SER A 167 9.21 -14.99 -30.76
N ALA A 168 10.33 -14.54 -30.19
CA ALA A 168 10.65 -13.13 -30.00
C ALA A 168 11.05 -12.44 -31.32
N GLU A 169 11.77 -13.14 -32.18
CA GLU A 169 12.29 -12.65 -33.47
C GLU A 169 11.37 -12.93 -34.66
N GLY A 170 10.41 -13.85 -34.52
CA GLY A 170 9.43 -14.18 -35.56
C GLY A 170 8.58 -12.97 -36.01
N ALA A 171 7.82 -13.14 -37.10
CA ALA A 171 7.03 -12.08 -37.72
C ALA A 171 6.13 -11.36 -36.68
N GLY A 172 6.47 -10.10 -36.38
CA GLY A 172 5.73 -9.29 -35.43
C GLY A 172 6.04 -9.56 -33.95
N GLY A 173 7.01 -10.41 -33.59
CA GLY A 173 7.63 -10.61 -32.27
C GLY A 173 6.69 -10.67 -31.06
N TYR A 174 6.53 -11.85 -30.44
CA TYR A 174 5.55 -11.99 -29.36
C TYR A 174 6.00 -11.24 -28.09
N LYS A 175 5.16 -10.32 -27.60
CA LYS A 175 5.52 -9.40 -26.49
C LYS A 175 5.98 -10.11 -25.20
N HIS A 176 5.42 -11.28 -24.89
CA HIS A 176 5.84 -12.05 -23.72
C HIS A 176 7.16 -12.79 -23.98
N ALA A 177 7.39 -13.30 -25.19
CA ALA A 177 8.67 -13.89 -25.55
C ALA A 177 9.79 -12.85 -25.54
N LEU A 178 9.55 -11.65 -26.09
CA LEU A 178 10.49 -10.52 -26.01
C LEU A 178 10.84 -10.16 -24.55
N TRP A 179 9.86 -10.15 -23.65
CA TRP A 179 10.13 -9.93 -22.22
C TRP A 179 10.94 -11.07 -21.59
N VAL A 180 10.60 -12.33 -21.88
CA VAL A 180 11.36 -13.49 -21.41
C VAL A 180 12.81 -13.43 -21.90
N MET A 181 13.04 -13.09 -23.18
CA MET A 181 14.40 -12.92 -23.72
C MET A 181 15.17 -11.83 -23.00
N GLY A 182 14.51 -10.72 -22.65
CA GLY A 182 15.10 -9.70 -21.79
C GLY A 182 15.56 -10.27 -20.44
N ASN A 183 14.77 -11.14 -19.80
CA ASN A 183 15.15 -11.81 -18.54
C ASN A 183 16.35 -12.76 -18.73
N TYR A 184 16.40 -13.52 -19.83
CA TYR A 184 17.54 -14.42 -20.13
C TYR A 184 18.85 -13.65 -20.17
N TYR A 185 18.89 -12.49 -20.84
CA TYR A 185 20.07 -11.63 -20.91
C TYR A 185 20.35 -10.88 -19.59
N TYR A 186 19.32 -10.43 -18.88
CA TYR A 186 19.45 -9.71 -17.60
C TYR A 186 20.07 -10.59 -16.50
N TYR A 187 19.59 -11.83 -16.39
CA TYR A 187 20.03 -12.78 -15.36
C TYR A 187 21.14 -13.72 -15.82
N GLY A 188 21.43 -13.82 -17.12
CA GLY A 188 22.39 -14.78 -17.66
C GLY A 188 21.94 -16.23 -17.55
N LEU A 189 20.66 -16.53 -17.85
CA LEU A 189 20.08 -17.87 -17.66
C LEU A 189 20.56 -18.84 -18.75
N GLY A 190 21.71 -19.47 -18.53
CA GLY A 190 22.31 -20.40 -19.52
C GLY A 190 22.98 -19.69 -20.70
N ILE A 191 23.13 -18.37 -20.63
CA ILE A 191 23.87 -17.52 -21.57
C ILE A 191 24.68 -16.48 -20.79
N LEU A 192 25.66 -15.85 -21.43
CA LEU A 192 26.36 -14.72 -20.83
C LEU A 192 25.39 -13.56 -20.58
N LYS A 193 25.46 -13.01 -19.37
CA LYS A 193 24.69 -11.83 -18.97
C LYS A 193 25.04 -10.64 -19.86
N ASP A 194 24.03 -9.95 -20.36
CA ASP A 194 24.16 -8.77 -21.22
C ASP A 194 23.00 -7.79 -20.98
N GLU A 195 23.24 -6.77 -20.15
CA GLU A 195 22.21 -5.80 -19.76
C GLU A 195 21.77 -4.90 -20.93
N ASN A 196 22.66 -4.65 -21.90
CA ASN A 196 22.33 -3.83 -23.07
C ASN A 196 21.35 -4.58 -23.98
N LYS A 197 21.62 -5.87 -24.24
CA LYS A 197 20.65 -6.73 -24.95
C LYS A 197 19.36 -6.90 -24.16
N ALA A 198 19.43 -7.04 -22.84
CA ALA A 198 18.23 -7.10 -22.01
C ALA A 198 17.34 -5.86 -22.20
N PHE A 199 17.95 -4.66 -22.15
CA PHE A 199 17.26 -3.40 -22.41
C PHE A 199 16.61 -3.37 -23.80
N GLU A 200 17.32 -3.79 -24.85
CA GLU A 200 16.75 -3.83 -26.20
C GLU A 200 15.51 -4.73 -26.31
N PHE A 201 15.58 -5.94 -25.75
CA PHE A 201 14.46 -6.88 -25.73
C PHE A 201 13.28 -6.35 -24.91
N TYR A 202 13.54 -5.77 -23.73
CA TYR A 202 12.50 -5.11 -22.94
C TYR A 202 11.89 -3.92 -23.69
N LEU A 203 12.67 -3.12 -24.41
CA LEU A 203 12.17 -1.98 -25.17
C LEU A 203 11.27 -2.43 -26.31
N LYS A 204 11.66 -3.49 -27.04
CA LYS A 204 10.82 -4.13 -28.06
C LYS A 204 9.50 -4.63 -27.46
N ALA A 205 9.54 -5.31 -26.31
CA ALA A 205 8.34 -5.77 -25.60
C ALA A 205 7.45 -4.59 -25.14
N ALA A 206 8.05 -3.53 -24.60
CA ALA A 206 7.36 -2.34 -24.11
C ALA A 206 6.64 -1.58 -25.22
N LYS A 207 7.30 -1.44 -26.39
CA LYS A 207 6.70 -0.87 -27.61
C LYS A 207 5.48 -1.66 -28.08
N LYS A 208 5.43 -2.97 -27.83
CA LYS A 208 4.29 -3.86 -28.12
C LYS A 208 3.25 -3.95 -27.00
N GLY A 209 3.31 -3.07 -26.00
CA GLY A 209 2.29 -3.01 -24.95
C GLY A 209 2.47 -4.03 -23.83
N HIS A 210 3.66 -4.60 -23.62
CA HIS A 210 3.94 -5.40 -22.44
C HIS A 210 4.10 -4.48 -21.22
N ASN A 211 3.13 -4.48 -20.31
CA ASN A 211 3.03 -3.51 -19.22
C ASN A 211 4.17 -3.60 -18.20
N ILE A 212 4.66 -4.80 -17.88
CA ILE A 212 5.83 -5.01 -17.02
C ILE A 212 7.07 -4.44 -17.71
N SER A 213 7.27 -4.70 -19.01
CA SER A 213 8.42 -4.14 -19.74
C SER A 213 8.35 -2.62 -19.85
N GLN A 214 7.16 -2.03 -20.01
CA GLN A 214 7.00 -0.58 -19.98
C GLN A 214 7.45 0.01 -18.64
N TYR A 215 7.09 -0.65 -17.52
CA TYR A 215 7.54 -0.24 -16.19
C TYR A 215 9.06 -0.43 -16.02
N LEU A 216 9.61 -1.57 -16.47
CA LEU A 216 11.06 -1.80 -16.43
C LEU A 216 11.83 -0.74 -17.22
N ILE A 217 11.40 -0.43 -18.45
CA ILE A 217 12.01 0.60 -19.28
C ILE A 217 11.92 1.98 -18.61
N ALA A 218 10.82 2.28 -17.92
CA ALA A 218 10.76 3.49 -17.10
C ALA A 218 11.88 3.48 -16.05
N ASN A 219 12.04 2.39 -15.30
CA ASN A 219 13.10 2.28 -14.28
C ASN A 219 14.51 2.41 -14.86
N TYR A 220 14.78 1.86 -16.05
CA TYR A 220 16.07 2.08 -16.74
C TYR A 220 16.37 3.58 -16.97
N TYR A 221 15.37 4.36 -17.37
CA TYR A 221 15.52 5.82 -17.54
C TYR A 221 15.53 6.60 -16.22
N TYR A 222 15.09 6.01 -15.12
CA TYR A 222 15.12 6.62 -13.78
C TYR A 222 16.46 6.38 -13.10
N ASP A 223 16.97 5.14 -13.14
CA ASP A 223 18.18 4.74 -12.44
C ASP A 223 19.44 5.34 -13.08
N GLY A 224 19.42 5.60 -14.39
CA GLY A 224 20.54 6.22 -15.12
C GLY A 224 21.82 5.37 -15.21
N LYS A 225 21.79 4.13 -14.69
CA LYS A 225 22.98 3.28 -14.50
C LYS A 225 23.55 2.71 -15.80
N TYR A 226 22.68 2.29 -16.72
CA TYR A 226 23.05 1.60 -17.96
C TYR A 226 22.74 2.42 -19.22
N ILE A 227 21.79 3.33 -19.10
CA ILE A 227 21.47 4.34 -20.11
C ILE A 227 21.38 5.69 -19.41
N PRO A 228 21.64 6.82 -20.10
CA PRO A 228 21.51 8.13 -19.47
C PRO A 228 20.13 8.36 -18.86
N GLU A 229 20.10 8.88 -17.64
CA GLU A 229 18.86 9.26 -16.96
C GLU A 229 18.03 10.18 -17.85
N ASN A 230 16.72 9.94 -17.93
CA ASN A 230 15.82 10.79 -18.69
C ASN A 230 14.44 10.82 -18.04
N LYS A 231 14.18 11.87 -17.25
CA LYS A 231 12.91 12.07 -16.54
C LYS A 231 11.69 12.09 -17.46
N ALA A 232 11.81 12.68 -18.66
CA ALA A 232 10.70 12.73 -19.62
C ALA A 232 10.35 11.33 -20.17
N LYS A 233 11.37 10.53 -20.52
CA LYS A 233 11.17 9.15 -20.96
C LYS A 233 10.70 8.23 -19.83
N TRP A 234 11.22 8.39 -18.61
CA TRP A 234 10.69 7.71 -17.43
C TRP A 234 9.20 7.97 -17.29
N PHE A 235 8.78 9.25 -17.28
CA PHE A 235 7.37 9.62 -17.11
C PHE A 235 6.50 9.04 -18.23
N TYR A 236 6.94 9.13 -19.48
CA TYR A 236 6.25 8.57 -20.64
C TYR A 236 6.00 7.06 -20.49
N TRP A 237 7.05 6.28 -20.20
CA TRP A 237 6.95 4.83 -20.09
C TRP A 237 6.19 4.40 -18.84
N ASN A 238 6.40 5.07 -17.71
CA ASN A 238 5.66 4.81 -16.47
C ASN A 238 4.17 5.08 -16.65
N ARG A 239 3.80 6.19 -17.29
CA ARG A 239 2.39 6.50 -17.62
C ARG A 239 1.77 5.45 -18.54
N LYS A 240 2.49 4.99 -19.57
CA LYS A 240 2.02 3.91 -20.45
C LYS A 240 1.79 2.61 -19.68
N ALA A 241 2.74 2.23 -18.82
CA ALA A 241 2.61 1.05 -17.97
C ALA A 241 1.39 1.14 -17.03
N ALA A 242 1.18 2.31 -16.41
CA ALA A 242 0.07 2.57 -15.51
C ALA A 242 -1.30 2.48 -16.20
N ILE A 243 -1.43 3.06 -17.41
CA ILE A 243 -2.63 2.96 -18.25
C ILE A 243 -2.89 1.49 -18.64
N ASN A 244 -1.84 0.72 -18.94
CA ASN A 244 -1.92 -0.71 -19.22
C ASN A 244 -2.03 -1.58 -17.95
N GLY A 245 -2.38 -0.98 -16.82
CA GLY A 245 -2.76 -1.68 -15.60
C GLY A 245 -1.61 -2.22 -14.74
N ASN A 246 -0.36 -1.84 -15.01
CA ASN A 246 0.75 -2.18 -14.13
C ASN A 246 0.61 -1.44 -12.79
N ALA A 247 0.46 -2.20 -11.69
CA ALA A 247 0.16 -1.63 -10.38
C ALA A 247 1.32 -0.78 -9.81
N ASP A 248 2.56 -1.22 -10.01
CA ASP A 248 3.74 -0.50 -9.52
C ASP A 248 3.89 0.85 -10.22
N ALA A 249 3.66 0.89 -11.53
CA ALA A 249 3.64 2.11 -12.31
C ALA A 249 2.52 3.08 -11.85
N GLN A 250 1.34 2.56 -11.53
CA GLN A 250 0.23 3.34 -10.97
C GLN A 250 0.63 3.95 -9.61
N PHE A 251 1.26 3.17 -8.72
CA PHE A 251 1.78 3.67 -7.45
C PHE A 251 2.83 4.76 -7.66
N LYS A 252 3.82 4.53 -8.52
CA LYS A 252 4.89 5.49 -8.82
C LYS A 252 4.36 6.79 -9.41
N LEU A 253 3.36 6.69 -10.29
CA LEU A 253 2.75 7.86 -10.90
C LEU A 253 1.92 8.67 -9.88
N ALA A 254 1.23 7.99 -8.97
CA ALA A 254 0.52 8.64 -7.88
C ALA A 254 1.50 9.33 -6.90
N GLU A 255 2.58 8.66 -6.51
CA GLU A 255 3.65 9.22 -5.68
C GLU A 255 4.32 10.44 -6.34
N TYR A 256 4.51 10.40 -7.66
CA TYR A 256 5.03 11.55 -8.42
C TYR A 256 4.12 12.78 -8.32
N TYR A 257 2.81 12.59 -8.43
CA TYR A 257 1.84 13.67 -8.32
C TYR A 257 1.65 14.19 -6.89
N THR A 258 2.03 13.44 -5.85
CA THR A 258 1.95 13.92 -4.46
C THR A 258 3.23 14.62 -3.99
N ALA A 259 4.41 14.15 -4.40
CA ALA A 259 5.69 14.62 -3.87
C ALA A 259 6.31 15.80 -4.63
N ASN A 260 6.07 15.93 -5.94
CA ASN A 260 6.76 16.93 -6.76
C ASN A 260 6.03 18.28 -6.69
N SER A 261 6.54 19.24 -5.91
CA SER A 261 5.91 20.56 -5.70
C SER A 261 5.55 21.30 -6.99
N SER A 262 6.37 21.18 -8.02
CA SER A 262 6.14 21.77 -9.36
C SER A 262 5.01 21.12 -10.16
N ASN A 263 4.69 19.86 -9.89
CA ASN A 263 3.70 19.05 -10.62
C ASN A 263 2.66 18.43 -9.68
N LYS A 264 2.51 19.00 -8.49
CA LYS A 264 1.64 18.47 -7.45
C LYS A 264 0.21 18.48 -7.97
N ASN A 265 -0.42 17.31 -8.00
CA ASN A 265 -1.78 17.16 -8.46
C ASN A 265 -2.47 16.05 -7.67
N GLU A 266 -3.09 16.46 -6.57
CA GLU A 266 -3.73 15.57 -5.62
C GLU A 266 -4.90 14.79 -6.25
N ASP A 267 -5.68 15.41 -7.14
CA ASP A 267 -6.78 14.75 -7.84
C ASP A 267 -6.30 13.59 -8.74
N LYS A 268 -5.21 13.81 -9.48
CA LYS A 268 -4.62 12.75 -10.33
C LYS A 268 -4.05 11.64 -9.48
N ALA A 269 -3.38 11.97 -8.38
CA ALA A 269 -2.87 10.96 -7.45
C ALA A 269 -4.02 10.13 -6.86
N PHE A 270 -5.08 10.80 -6.39
CA PHE A 270 -6.28 10.17 -5.86
C PHE A 270 -6.90 9.20 -6.86
N LYS A 271 -7.09 9.60 -8.12
CA LYS A 271 -7.63 8.73 -9.18
C LYS A 271 -6.81 7.45 -9.37
N TRP A 272 -5.48 7.54 -9.36
CA TRP A 272 -4.63 6.35 -9.46
C TRP A 272 -4.70 5.46 -8.22
N TYR A 273 -4.67 6.04 -7.03
CA TYR A 273 -4.84 5.27 -5.79
C TYR A 273 -6.23 4.63 -5.72
N MET A 274 -7.28 5.28 -6.21
CA MET A 274 -8.64 4.74 -6.21
C MET A 274 -8.75 3.52 -7.12
N GLN A 275 -8.16 3.56 -8.31
CA GLN A 275 -8.09 2.39 -9.19
C GLN A 275 -7.37 1.21 -8.54
N LEU A 276 -6.26 1.47 -7.84
CA LEU A 276 -5.51 0.44 -7.11
C LEU A 276 -6.32 -0.11 -5.92
N ALA A 277 -7.02 0.76 -5.21
CA ALA A 277 -7.86 0.40 -4.08
C ALA A 277 -9.05 -0.48 -4.52
N ASN A 278 -9.68 -0.17 -5.65
CA ASN A 278 -10.72 -1.00 -6.28
C ASN A 278 -10.20 -2.38 -6.71
N LYS A 279 -8.90 -2.48 -7.05
CA LYS A 279 -8.19 -3.76 -7.26
C LYS A 279 -7.72 -4.42 -5.95
N LYS A 280 -8.27 -3.99 -4.81
CA LYS A 280 -7.98 -4.47 -3.45
C LYS A 280 -6.51 -4.38 -3.04
N LYS A 281 -5.76 -3.40 -3.57
CA LYS A 281 -4.36 -3.17 -3.17
C LYS A 281 -4.31 -2.46 -1.81
N LEU A 282 -3.95 -3.20 -0.76
CA LEU A 282 -3.98 -2.74 0.65
C LEU A 282 -3.33 -1.38 0.90
N LYS A 283 -2.13 -1.13 0.35
CA LYS A 283 -1.44 0.17 0.47
C LYS A 283 -2.30 1.31 -0.09
N ALA A 284 -2.97 1.08 -1.22
CA ALA A 284 -3.82 2.10 -1.85
C ALA A 284 -5.13 2.31 -1.09
N ILE A 285 -5.77 1.24 -0.58
CA ILE A 285 -6.97 1.34 0.27
C ILE A 285 -6.68 2.25 1.47
N TYR A 286 -5.55 2.04 2.15
CA TYR A 286 -5.12 2.87 3.27
C TYR A 286 -4.82 4.33 2.87
N ILE A 287 -4.15 4.55 1.73
CA ILE A 287 -3.89 5.90 1.24
C ILE A 287 -5.19 6.62 0.91
N ILE A 288 -6.17 5.93 0.31
CA ILE A 288 -7.49 6.48 0.03
C ILE A 288 -8.22 6.86 1.33
N ALA A 289 -8.15 6.03 2.37
CA ALA A 289 -8.68 6.38 3.69
C ALA A 289 -8.08 7.68 4.23
N LYS A 290 -6.75 7.86 4.09
CA LYS A 290 -6.06 9.10 4.44
C LYS A 290 -6.48 10.28 3.55
N CYS A 291 -6.66 10.06 2.25
CA CYS A 291 -7.13 11.10 1.34
C CYS A 291 -8.51 11.61 1.73
N PHE A 292 -9.46 10.72 2.07
CA PHE A 292 -10.77 11.13 2.59
C PHE A 292 -10.66 11.88 3.92
N ARG A 293 -9.82 11.38 4.83
CA ARG A 293 -9.51 12.01 6.13
C ARG A 293 -9.04 13.46 5.96
N ASP A 294 -8.06 13.65 5.07
CA ASP A 294 -7.39 14.93 4.87
C ASP A 294 -8.15 15.82 3.85
N GLY A 295 -9.05 15.25 3.04
CA GLY A 295 -9.77 15.91 1.93
C GLY A 295 -8.97 16.13 0.66
N ILE A 296 -8.00 15.26 0.43
CA ILE A 296 -7.05 15.34 -0.68
C ILE A 296 -7.68 14.64 -1.88
N GLY A 297 -7.90 15.37 -2.99
CA GLY A 297 -8.40 14.80 -4.24
C GLY A 297 -9.89 14.45 -4.25
N THR A 298 -10.63 14.94 -3.26
CA THR A 298 -12.09 14.80 -3.11
C THR A 298 -12.75 16.14 -3.40
N ASP A 299 -13.87 16.17 -4.12
CA ASP A 299 -14.64 17.40 -4.23
C ASP A 299 -14.97 17.89 -2.82
N LYS A 300 -14.75 19.17 -2.55
CA LYS A 300 -14.97 19.75 -1.22
C LYS A 300 -16.43 19.56 -0.75
N ASN A 301 -17.37 19.48 -1.70
CA ASN A 301 -18.79 19.19 -1.49
C ASN A 301 -19.07 17.71 -1.15
N LEU A 302 -18.15 16.78 -1.45
CA LEU A 302 -18.25 15.37 -1.06
C LEU A 302 -17.87 15.14 0.41
N LYS A 303 -17.03 16.03 1.01
CA LYS A 303 -16.73 16.01 2.45
C LYS A 303 -17.97 16.27 3.31
N GLU A 304 -18.86 17.15 2.85
CA GLU A 304 -20.14 17.43 3.52
C GLU A 304 -21.15 16.29 3.31
N ALA A 305 -21.02 15.51 2.23
CA ALA A 305 -21.96 14.46 1.88
C ALA A 305 -21.64 13.08 2.48
N THR A 306 -20.45 12.82 3.04
CA THR A 306 -20.15 11.50 3.63
C THR A 306 -18.99 11.52 4.64
N SER A 307 -19.23 12.11 5.81
CA SER A 307 -18.34 12.08 6.98
C SER A 307 -17.74 10.68 7.26
N LEU A 308 -18.49 9.60 7.02
CA LEU A 308 -18.13 8.20 7.35
C LEU A 308 -17.13 7.52 6.39
N GLN A 309 -16.87 8.06 5.19
CA GLN A 309 -16.00 7.42 4.19
C GLN A 309 -14.60 7.03 4.71
N PRO A 310 -13.87 7.88 5.47
CA PRO A 310 -12.58 7.50 6.02
C PRO A 310 -12.64 6.20 6.83
N ILE A 311 -13.68 6.02 7.65
CA ILE A 311 -13.83 4.88 8.56
C ILE A 311 -14.16 3.60 7.78
N GLU A 312 -15.00 3.68 6.75
CA GLU A 312 -15.26 2.53 5.88
C GLU A 312 -13.99 2.06 5.17
N TRP A 313 -13.19 3.00 4.64
CA TRP A 313 -11.95 2.68 3.95
C TRP A 313 -10.87 2.18 4.91
N TYR A 314 -10.77 2.74 6.12
CA TYR A 314 -9.92 2.18 7.16
C TYR A 314 -10.38 0.78 7.59
N SER A 315 -11.69 0.52 7.67
CA SER A 315 -12.24 -0.80 7.98
C SER A 315 -11.88 -1.82 6.91
N LYS A 316 -12.10 -1.51 5.62
CA LYS A 316 -11.66 -2.35 4.48
C LYS A 316 -10.15 -2.62 4.51
N SER A 317 -9.36 -1.60 4.85
CA SER A 317 -7.91 -1.77 4.95
C SER A 317 -7.51 -2.61 6.17
N SER A 318 -8.22 -2.48 7.29
CA SER A 318 -8.01 -3.24 8.53
C SER A 318 -8.35 -4.72 8.34
N GLU A 319 -9.47 -5.04 7.67
CA GLU A 319 -9.84 -6.41 7.28
C GLU A 319 -8.75 -7.09 6.44
N GLY A 320 -8.06 -6.31 5.61
CA GLY A 320 -6.89 -6.76 4.85
C GLY A 320 -5.60 -6.88 5.66
N GLY A 321 -5.63 -6.74 6.99
CA GLY A 321 -4.46 -6.89 7.87
C GLY A 321 -3.56 -5.65 7.99
N ASN A 322 -4.02 -4.46 7.55
CA ASN A 322 -3.21 -3.25 7.66
C ASN A 322 -3.20 -2.72 9.11
N ILE A 323 -2.08 -2.93 9.80
CA ILE A 323 -1.87 -2.53 11.18
C ILE A 323 -1.99 -1.01 11.41
N LYS A 324 -1.64 -0.17 10.41
CA LYS A 324 -1.80 1.28 10.51
C LYS A 324 -3.27 1.68 10.43
N ALA A 325 -4.04 1.02 9.57
CA ALA A 325 -5.48 1.26 9.48
C ALA A 325 -6.19 0.86 10.77
N MET A 326 -5.81 -0.26 11.38
CA MET A 326 -6.31 -0.67 12.70
C MET A 326 -6.06 0.43 13.75
N PHE A 327 -4.85 0.99 13.79
CA PHE A 327 -4.55 2.10 14.72
C PHE A 327 -5.43 3.33 14.46
N GLU A 328 -5.57 3.76 13.20
CA GLU A 328 -6.41 4.92 12.86
C GLU A 328 -7.88 4.69 13.22
N LEU A 329 -8.41 3.47 13.08
CA LEU A 329 -9.74 3.11 13.57
C LEU A 329 -9.84 3.25 15.08
N GLY A 330 -8.82 2.80 15.82
CA GLY A 330 -8.74 3.00 17.26
C GLY A 330 -8.85 4.47 17.63
N VAL A 331 -8.11 5.35 16.94
CA VAL A 331 -8.16 6.81 17.14
C VAL A 331 -9.55 7.37 16.86
N CYS A 332 -10.20 6.90 15.79
CA CYS A 332 -11.55 7.35 15.44
C CYS A 332 -12.59 6.98 16.51
N TYR A 333 -12.57 5.73 17.01
CA TYR A 333 -13.48 5.29 18.07
C TYR A 333 -13.17 5.91 19.43
N GLU A 334 -11.93 6.24 19.74
CA GLU A 334 -11.56 6.94 20.98
C GLU A 334 -12.08 8.38 21.00
N HIS A 335 -11.90 9.12 19.90
CA HIS A 335 -12.19 10.55 19.84
C HIS A 335 -13.56 10.90 19.23
N GLY A 336 -14.24 9.93 18.61
CA GLY A 336 -15.51 10.14 17.92
C GLY A 336 -15.35 10.95 16.63
N TYR A 337 -14.24 10.76 15.91
CA TYR A 337 -14.02 11.43 14.64
C TYR A 337 -14.96 10.89 13.56
N TYR A 338 -15.27 11.71 12.55
CA TYR A 338 -16.07 11.30 11.39
C TYR A 338 -17.47 10.81 11.78
N GLU A 339 -18.08 11.45 12.78
CA GLU A 339 -19.44 11.14 13.28
C GLU A 339 -19.62 9.73 13.84
N VAL A 340 -18.52 9.02 14.09
CA VAL A 340 -18.59 7.74 14.79
C VAL A 340 -18.80 7.95 16.28
N ILE A 341 -19.72 7.16 16.84
CA ILE A 341 -19.97 7.13 18.28
C ILE A 341 -18.70 6.67 18.99
N LYS A 342 -18.30 7.43 20.01
CA LYS A 342 -17.15 7.09 20.86
C LYS A 342 -17.37 5.71 21.49
N ASP A 343 -16.39 4.85 21.36
CA ASP A 343 -16.39 3.50 21.92
C ASP A 343 -14.96 3.13 22.33
N GLU A 344 -14.66 3.38 23.59
CA GLU A 344 -13.35 3.12 24.19
C GLU A 344 -12.94 1.65 24.13
N LYS A 345 -13.88 0.72 24.34
CA LYS A 345 -13.60 -0.72 24.32
C LYS A 345 -13.23 -1.17 22.91
N LYS A 346 -13.96 -0.66 21.92
CA LYS A 346 -13.66 -0.93 20.51
C LYS A 346 -12.36 -0.26 20.08
N ALA A 347 -12.09 0.96 20.53
CA ALA A 347 -10.83 1.65 20.31
C ALA A 347 -9.64 0.82 20.83
N PHE A 348 -9.72 0.37 22.08
CA PHE A 348 -8.69 -0.49 22.69
C PHE A 348 -8.48 -1.78 21.90
N LYS A 349 -9.56 -2.45 21.47
CA LYS A 349 -9.47 -3.67 20.65
C LYS A 349 -8.71 -3.44 19.34
N PHE A 350 -8.92 -2.30 18.69
CA PHE A 350 -8.19 -1.93 17.48
C PHE A 350 -6.72 -1.58 17.76
N TYR A 351 -6.44 -0.85 18.83
CA TYR A 351 -5.07 -0.59 19.28
C TYR A 351 -4.32 -1.87 19.59
N LEU A 352 -4.93 -2.81 20.31
CA LEU A 352 -4.32 -4.08 20.66
C LEU A 352 -3.99 -4.91 19.41
N LYS A 353 -4.92 -5.05 18.45
CA LYS A 353 -4.65 -5.74 17.18
C LYS A 353 -3.51 -5.10 16.38
N SER A 354 -3.47 -3.77 16.34
CA SER A 354 -2.39 -3.03 15.68
C SER A 354 -1.03 -3.24 16.40
N ALA A 355 -1.05 -3.29 17.72
CA ALA A 355 0.10 -3.52 18.58
C ALA A 355 0.63 -4.96 18.46
N GLU A 356 -0.24 -5.97 18.39
CA GLU A 356 0.09 -7.37 18.08
C GLU A 356 0.78 -7.49 16.71
N GLY A 357 0.33 -6.70 15.73
CA GLY A 357 1.00 -6.55 14.43
C GLY A 357 2.32 -5.77 14.46
N GLY A 358 2.76 -5.30 15.64
CA GLY A 358 4.05 -4.65 15.86
C GLY A 358 4.09 -3.15 15.50
N TYR A 359 2.95 -2.48 15.37
CA TYR A 359 2.94 -1.05 15.09
C TYR A 359 3.37 -0.25 16.32
N LYS A 360 4.51 0.43 16.23
CA LYS A 360 5.16 1.11 17.37
C LYS A 360 4.30 2.16 18.08
N TRP A 361 3.46 2.88 17.34
CA TRP A 361 2.53 3.86 17.92
C TRP A 361 1.36 3.19 18.64
N ALA A 362 0.86 2.07 18.12
CA ALA A 362 -0.16 1.29 18.81
C ALA A 362 0.40 0.66 20.09
N LEU A 363 1.59 0.07 20.05
CA LEU A 363 2.27 -0.44 21.24
C LEU A 363 2.40 0.64 22.32
N TYR A 364 2.83 1.85 21.93
CA TYR A 364 2.90 2.99 22.84
C TYR A 364 1.51 3.38 23.40
N ARG A 365 0.49 3.50 22.56
CA ARG A 365 -0.87 3.87 23.00
C ARG A 365 -1.51 2.82 23.90
N VAL A 366 -1.31 1.53 23.66
CA VAL A 366 -1.74 0.45 24.57
C VAL A 366 -1.00 0.56 25.91
N GLY A 367 0.29 0.89 25.88
CA GLY A 367 1.05 1.20 27.10
C GLY A 367 0.44 2.36 27.90
N ASN A 368 0.05 3.46 27.22
CA ASN A 368 -0.64 4.58 27.86
C ASN A 368 -2.00 4.16 28.46
N CYS A 369 -2.76 3.32 27.76
CA CYS A 369 -4.05 2.82 28.27
C CYS A 369 -3.85 2.17 29.64
N TYR A 370 -2.90 1.24 29.77
CA TYR A 370 -2.59 0.60 31.05
C TYR A 370 -1.92 1.53 32.07
N HIS A 371 -1.13 2.51 31.65
CA HIS A 371 -0.48 3.44 32.59
C HIS A 371 -1.48 4.39 33.26
N PHE A 372 -2.43 4.92 32.47
CA PHE A 372 -3.39 5.93 32.92
C PHE A 372 -4.78 5.36 33.25
N GLY A 373 -5.04 4.08 32.95
CA GLY A 373 -6.39 3.48 33.07
C GLY A 373 -7.38 4.00 32.03
N GLU A 374 -6.90 4.32 30.83
CA GLU A 374 -7.72 4.84 29.71
C GLU A 374 -8.34 3.70 28.89
N CYS A 375 -9.24 4.06 27.97
CA CYS A 375 -9.87 3.14 27.02
C CYS A 375 -10.54 1.92 27.70
N SER A 376 -11.25 2.17 28.82
CA SER A 376 -11.88 1.13 29.64
C SER A 376 -10.93 0.04 30.15
N THR A 377 -9.65 0.38 30.37
CA THR A 377 -8.67 -0.51 31.02
C THR A 377 -8.43 -0.09 32.48
N PHE A 378 -7.85 -0.99 33.27
CA PHE A 378 -7.39 -0.67 34.63
C PHE A 378 -5.91 -0.35 34.62
N ILE A 379 -5.47 0.47 35.59
CA ILE A 379 -4.07 0.79 35.77
C ILE A 379 -3.27 -0.50 36.01
N ASP A 380 -2.27 -0.75 35.17
CA ASP A 380 -1.39 -1.91 35.21
C ASP A 380 0.00 -1.50 34.72
N GLU A 381 0.83 -1.03 35.65
CA GLU A 381 2.14 -0.48 35.34
C GLU A 381 3.09 -1.52 34.73
N TYR A 382 2.97 -2.79 35.14
CA TYR A 382 3.78 -3.87 34.57
C TYR A 382 3.44 -4.09 33.09
N LYS A 383 2.16 -4.15 32.73
CA LYS A 383 1.76 -4.25 31.31
C LYS A 383 2.12 -2.99 30.54
N ALA A 384 1.94 -1.80 31.14
CA ALA A 384 2.35 -0.56 30.51
C ALA A 384 3.85 -0.60 30.15
N PHE A 385 4.70 -1.03 31.08
CA PHE A 385 6.12 -1.21 30.84
C PHE A 385 6.41 -2.19 29.71
N GLU A 386 5.77 -3.37 29.69
CA GLU A 386 5.97 -4.35 28.63
C GLU A 386 5.65 -3.78 27.24
N PHE A 387 4.55 -3.04 27.12
CA PHE A 387 4.15 -2.41 25.87
C PHE A 387 5.08 -1.25 25.48
N TYR A 388 5.53 -0.44 26.43
CA TYR A 388 6.56 0.58 26.19
C TYR A 388 7.89 -0.04 25.75
N LEU A 389 8.32 -1.15 26.36
CA LEU A 389 9.53 -1.86 25.98
C LEU A 389 9.43 -2.38 24.54
N LYS A 390 8.33 -3.06 24.20
CA LYS A 390 8.06 -3.50 22.82
C LYS A 390 8.05 -2.33 21.83
N ALA A 391 7.44 -1.20 22.20
CA ALA A 391 7.46 0.01 21.37
C ALA A 391 8.88 0.58 21.19
N ALA A 392 9.66 0.61 22.26
CA ALA A 392 11.04 1.10 22.29
C ALA A 392 11.97 0.25 21.40
N GLU A 393 11.80 -1.08 21.43
CA GLU A 393 12.47 -2.04 20.55
C GLU A 393 12.14 -1.80 19.08
N LYS A 394 10.89 -1.44 18.77
CA LYS A 394 10.44 -1.04 17.42
C LYS A 394 10.81 0.41 17.06
N GLY A 395 11.63 1.08 17.86
CA GLY A 395 12.13 2.44 17.56
C GLY A 395 11.13 3.56 17.84
N HIS A 396 10.21 3.38 18.80
CA HIS A 396 9.42 4.50 19.33
C HIS A 396 10.28 5.32 20.30
N VAL A 397 10.65 6.54 19.88
CA VAL A 397 11.67 7.37 20.55
C VAL A 397 11.25 7.76 21.98
N TYR A 398 9.99 8.17 22.16
CA TYR A 398 9.51 8.54 23.49
C TYR A 398 9.40 7.33 24.42
N SER A 399 9.03 6.15 23.91
CA SER A 399 9.05 4.92 24.73
C SER A 399 10.46 4.50 25.14
N GLN A 400 11.48 4.73 24.30
CA GLN A 400 12.88 4.49 24.70
C GLN A 400 13.24 5.34 25.92
N PHE A 401 12.83 6.61 25.92
CA PHE A 401 13.02 7.50 27.07
C PHE A 401 12.20 7.06 28.30
N LEU A 402 10.93 6.69 28.12
CA LEU A 402 10.09 6.20 29.23
C LEU A 402 10.66 4.93 29.88
N VAL A 403 11.06 3.95 29.07
CA VAL A 403 11.69 2.70 29.54
C VAL A 403 12.97 3.01 30.32
N ALA A 404 13.78 3.94 29.84
CA ALA A 404 14.97 4.38 30.55
C ALA A 404 14.63 4.98 31.92
N ARG A 405 13.65 5.89 31.95
CA ARG A 405 13.18 6.53 33.18
C ARG A 405 12.68 5.50 34.20
N TRP A 406 11.94 4.50 33.76
CA TRP A 406 11.41 3.46 34.65
C TRP A 406 12.51 2.58 35.24
N TYR A 407 13.54 2.26 34.46
CA TYR A 407 14.72 1.56 34.98
C TYR A 407 15.53 2.39 35.98
N TYR A 408 15.62 3.71 35.79
CA TYR A 408 16.29 4.60 36.75
C TYR A 408 15.50 4.79 38.04
N ASP A 409 14.19 4.98 37.93
CA ASP A 409 13.30 5.22 39.07
C ASP A 409 13.17 3.97 39.95
N GLY A 410 13.01 2.80 39.34
CA GLY A 410 12.93 1.54 40.08
C GLY A 410 11.62 1.34 40.86
N LYS A 411 10.61 2.20 40.65
CA LYS A 411 9.35 2.21 41.38
C LYS A 411 8.46 1.01 41.06
N TYR A 412 8.32 0.68 39.77
CA TYR A 412 7.42 -0.38 39.28
C TYR A 412 8.14 -1.60 38.74
N ILE A 413 9.41 -1.44 38.39
CA ILE A 413 10.30 -2.51 37.94
C ILE A 413 11.60 -2.42 38.72
N PRO A 414 12.39 -3.49 38.85
CA PRO A 414 13.68 -3.42 39.53
C PRO A 414 14.59 -2.37 38.90
N LYS A 415 15.12 -1.48 39.75
CA LYS A 415 16.07 -0.45 39.35
C LYS A 415 17.25 -1.09 38.61
N ASN A 416 17.60 -0.54 37.45
CA ASN A 416 18.73 -1.03 36.65
C ASN A 416 19.40 0.12 35.89
N GLU A 417 20.48 0.66 36.46
CA GLU A 417 21.23 1.80 35.92
C GLU A 417 21.79 1.52 34.52
N GLU A 418 22.26 0.30 34.26
CA GLU A 418 22.85 -0.08 32.98
C GLU A 418 21.80 -0.09 31.86
N LYS A 419 20.64 -0.72 32.10
CA LYS A 419 19.53 -0.73 31.15
C LYS A 419 18.92 0.65 30.99
N GLY A 420 18.81 1.42 32.09
CA GLY A 420 18.40 2.81 32.07
C GLY A 420 19.29 3.64 31.14
N PHE A 421 20.61 3.55 31.31
CA PHE A 421 21.59 4.22 30.46
C PHE A 421 21.54 3.75 29.01
N TYR A 422 21.43 2.45 28.76
CA TYR A 422 21.29 1.90 27.41
C TYR A 422 20.11 2.53 26.66
N TRP A 423 18.92 2.52 27.27
CA TRP A 423 17.71 3.04 26.63
C TRP A 423 17.72 4.57 26.50
N ASN A 424 18.25 5.27 27.51
CA ASN A 424 18.43 6.72 27.48
C ASN A 424 19.35 7.13 26.32
N ARG A 425 20.53 6.50 26.22
CA ARG A 425 21.46 6.74 25.12
C ARG A 425 20.81 6.48 23.75
N LYS A 426 20.02 5.42 23.63
CA LYS A 426 19.30 5.09 22.38
C LYS A 426 18.26 6.15 22.03
N ALA A 427 17.48 6.62 23.01
CA ALA A 427 16.52 7.71 22.85
C ALA A 427 17.22 9.02 22.44
N ALA A 428 18.35 9.35 23.08
CA ALA A 428 19.14 10.54 22.81
C ALA A 428 19.69 10.56 21.37
N ILE A 429 20.25 9.43 20.92
CA ILE A 429 20.72 9.25 19.54
C ILE A 429 19.58 9.42 18.54
N ASN A 430 18.37 8.95 18.88
CA ASN A 430 17.18 9.07 18.05
C ASN A 430 16.43 10.42 18.21
N GLY A 431 17.02 11.40 18.88
CA GLY A 431 16.52 12.77 18.92
C GLY A 431 15.59 13.11 20.09
N ASN A 432 15.45 12.26 21.11
CA ASN A 432 14.69 12.63 22.30
C ASN A 432 15.42 13.73 23.10
N ILE A 433 14.73 14.84 23.37
CA ILE A 433 15.31 16.06 23.96
C ILE A 433 15.75 15.80 25.41
N ASP A 434 14.86 15.26 26.24
CA ASP A 434 15.16 14.98 27.65
C ASP A 434 16.32 13.97 27.79
N ALA A 435 16.34 12.94 26.95
CA ALA A 435 17.43 11.97 26.91
C ALA A 435 18.77 12.60 26.53
N GLN A 436 18.78 13.56 25.59
CA GLN A 436 20.00 14.29 25.23
C GLN A 436 20.53 15.15 26.39
N PHE A 437 19.63 15.79 27.14
CA PHE A 437 20.00 16.49 28.38
C PHE A 437 20.57 15.51 29.41
N ASN A 438 19.91 14.38 29.65
CA ASN A 438 20.41 13.37 30.57
C ASN A 438 21.79 12.85 30.16
N MET A 439 22.05 12.70 28.85
CA MET A 439 23.37 12.32 28.35
C MET A 439 24.42 13.41 28.59
N ALA A 440 24.07 14.68 28.43
CA ALA A 440 24.96 15.80 28.71
C ALA A 440 25.31 15.88 30.20
N GLU A 441 24.30 15.79 31.07
CA GLU A 441 24.44 15.81 32.53
C GLU A 441 25.24 14.61 33.04
N TYR A 442 25.02 13.41 32.45
CA TYR A 442 25.82 12.23 32.74
C TYR A 442 27.32 12.49 32.54
N TYR A 443 27.71 13.11 31.42
CA TYR A 443 29.11 13.41 31.14
C TYR A 443 29.67 14.56 31.98
N ILE A 444 28.85 15.38 32.63
CA ILE A 444 29.32 16.44 33.54
C ILE A 444 29.50 15.89 34.97
N ASN A 445 28.50 15.15 35.44
CA ASN A 445 28.36 14.78 36.85
C ASN A 445 28.98 13.42 37.19
N ASN A 446 29.13 12.51 36.22
CA ASN A 446 29.71 11.20 36.50
C ASN A 446 31.22 11.31 36.70
N SER A 447 31.72 11.03 37.92
CA SER A 447 33.13 11.18 38.27
C SER A 447 34.07 10.32 37.42
N ILE A 448 33.64 9.14 36.99
CA ILE A 448 34.43 8.19 36.20
C ILE A 448 34.40 8.54 34.72
N ASN A 449 33.22 8.89 34.19
CA ASN A 449 32.99 9.15 32.78
C ASN A 449 33.00 10.64 32.42
N LYS A 450 33.47 11.50 33.33
CA LYS A 450 33.45 12.95 33.17
C LYS A 450 34.12 13.36 31.87
N ASN A 451 33.38 14.02 30.99
CA ASN A 451 33.86 14.45 29.70
C ASN A 451 33.09 15.69 29.20
N GLY A 452 33.63 16.87 29.51
CA GLY A 452 33.02 18.14 29.11
C GLY A 452 32.80 18.25 27.60
N SER A 453 33.70 17.71 26.77
CA SER A 453 33.55 17.77 25.31
C SER A 453 32.39 16.93 24.79
N LYS A 454 32.15 15.75 25.37
CA LYS A 454 30.97 14.94 25.05
C LYS A 454 29.68 15.61 25.52
N ALA A 455 29.68 16.22 26.71
CA ALA A 455 28.54 16.99 27.20
C ALA A 455 28.21 18.17 26.27
N PHE A 456 29.24 18.95 25.91
CA PHE A 456 29.13 20.07 24.97
C PHE A 456 28.53 19.64 23.63
N LYS A 457 28.97 18.50 23.07
CA LYS A 457 28.38 17.96 21.82
C LYS A 457 26.89 17.66 21.92
N TRP A 458 26.39 17.22 23.07
CA TRP A 458 24.95 17.01 23.29
C TRP A 458 24.21 18.35 23.41
N TYR A 459 24.73 19.31 24.16
CA TYR A 459 24.14 20.65 24.23
C TYR A 459 24.13 21.36 22.88
N MET A 460 25.19 21.23 22.08
CA MET A 460 25.23 21.78 20.72
C MET A 460 24.13 21.21 19.82
N ARG A 461 23.86 19.90 19.89
CA ARG A 461 22.76 19.30 19.13
C ARG A 461 21.41 19.91 19.50
N LEU A 462 21.16 20.09 20.79
CA LEU A 462 19.94 20.71 21.33
C LEU A 462 19.83 22.20 20.96
N ALA A 463 20.94 22.94 21.04
CA ALA A 463 20.99 24.36 20.69
C ALA A 463 20.78 24.60 19.18
N ASN A 464 21.20 23.66 18.33
CA ASN A 464 20.98 23.69 16.89
C ASN A 464 19.50 23.47 16.51
N VAL A 465 18.73 22.74 17.32
CA VAL A 465 17.27 22.63 17.19
C VAL A 465 16.52 23.69 18.00
N ASN A 466 17.21 24.77 18.38
CA ASN A 466 16.68 25.96 19.06
C ASN A 466 16.12 25.73 20.46
N ILE A 467 16.60 24.74 21.21
CA ILE A 467 16.21 24.56 22.60
C ILE A 467 16.88 25.63 23.47
N LEU A 468 16.07 26.58 23.97
CA LEU A 468 16.52 27.80 24.65
C LEU A 468 17.51 27.52 25.78
N LYS A 469 17.21 26.53 26.62
CA LYS A 469 18.09 26.09 27.73
C LYS A 469 19.47 25.66 27.22
N ALA A 470 19.53 24.92 26.11
CA ALA A 470 20.77 24.47 25.53
C ALA A 470 21.55 25.59 24.82
N ILE A 471 20.87 26.53 24.15
CA ILE A 471 21.48 27.72 23.56
C ILE A 471 22.26 28.49 24.63
N TYR A 472 21.64 28.75 25.79
CA TYR A 472 22.30 29.42 26.91
C TYR A 472 23.50 28.64 27.44
N ILE A 473 23.36 27.32 27.65
CA ILE A 473 24.45 26.47 28.13
C ILE A 473 25.63 26.46 27.13
N VAL A 474 25.36 26.42 25.82
CA VAL A 474 26.39 26.51 24.78
C VAL A 474 27.12 27.86 24.82
N ALA A 475 26.38 28.96 24.95
CA ALA A 475 26.99 30.28 25.11
C ALA A 475 27.93 30.31 26.33
N LYS A 476 27.47 29.77 27.47
CA LYS A 476 28.26 29.65 28.70
C LYS A 476 29.50 28.76 28.51
N CYS A 477 29.37 27.62 27.83
CA CYS A 477 30.49 26.73 27.50
C CYS A 477 31.58 27.47 26.72
N TYR A 478 31.22 28.28 25.72
CA TYR A 478 32.18 29.09 24.97
C TYR A 478 32.77 30.26 25.78
N ARG A 479 31.98 30.91 26.65
CA ARG A 479 32.46 31.98 27.54
C ARG A 479 33.51 31.49 28.53
N ASP A 480 33.23 30.33 29.14
CA ASP A 480 33.98 29.80 30.28
C ASP A 480 35.01 28.72 29.88
N GLY A 481 34.99 28.25 28.62
CA GLY A 481 35.87 27.17 28.15
C GLY A 481 35.48 25.79 28.69
N ILE A 482 34.19 25.55 28.94
CA ILE A 482 33.71 24.29 29.53
C ILE A 482 33.40 23.28 28.42
N GLY A 483 34.27 22.29 28.25
CA GLY A 483 34.10 21.23 27.26
C GLY A 483 34.42 21.63 25.81
N THR A 484 34.78 22.89 25.60
CA THR A 484 35.26 23.48 24.34
C THR A 484 36.29 24.56 24.68
N ASP A 485 37.09 24.97 23.71
CA ASP A 485 37.98 26.12 23.89
C ASP A 485 37.17 27.39 24.13
N LYS A 486 37.71 28.26 25.00
CA LYS A 486 37.12 29.57 25.27
C LYS A 486 37.09 30.38 23.98
N ASN A 487 35.90 30.83 23.58
CA ASN A 487 35.68 31.61 22.37
C ASN A 487 34.57 32.64 22.61
N LEU A 488 34.96 33.86 22.99
CA LEU A 488 34.01 34.93 23.28
C LEU A 488 33.17 35.33 22.07
N LYS A 489 33.71 35.21 20.85
CA LYS A 489 32.95 35.54 19.63
C LYS A 489 31.76 34.60 19.44
N GLU A 490 32.00 33.30 19.54
CA GLU A 490 30.93 32.28 19.50
C GLU A 490 29.95 32.47 20.66
N ALA A 491 30.46 32.74 21.87
CA ALA A 491 29.60 33.01 23.02
C ALA A 491 28.62 34.19 22.78
N MET A 492 29.11 35.27 22.15
CA MET A 492 28.28 36.42 21.76
C MET A 492 27.24 36.07 20.69
N GLU A 493 27.58 35.24 19.71
CA GLU A 493 26.64 34.81 18.68
C GLU A 493 25.52 33.94 19.27
N TRP A 494 25.86 33.00 20.14
CA TRP A 494 24.90 32.13 20.81
C TRP A 494 24.00 32.87 21.81
N ILE A 495 24.52 33.84 22.57
CA ILE A 495 23.69 34.60 23.50
C ILE A 495 22.75 35.58 22.77
N ARG A 496 23.18 36.17 21.65
CA ARG A 496 22.28 36.95 20.77
C ARG A 496 21.17 36.08 20.20
N LYS A 497 21.49 34.83 19.83
CA LYS A 497 20.48 33.86 19.40
C LYS A 497 19.50 33.54 20.53
N TYR A 498 19.96 33.43 21.78
CA TYR A 498 19.11 33.25 22.97
C TYR A 498 18.16 34.44 23.17
N GLU A 499 18.67 35.67 23.10
CA GLU A 499 17.86 36.90 23.22
C GLU A 499 16.78 36.94 22.13
N PHE A 500 17.16 36.67 20.87
CA PHE A 500 16.24 36.68 19.75
C PHE A 500 15.18 35.58 19.83
N SER A 501 15.53 34.41 20.36
CA SER A 501 14.60 33.27 20.53
C SER A 501 13.51 33.52 21.60
N ARG A 502 13.59 34.63 22.34
CA ARG A 502 12.63 35.06 23.37
C ARG A 502 11.65 36.13 22.89
N PHE A 503 11.35 36.20 21.58
CA PHE A 503 10.47 37.23 20.99
C PHE A 503 9.16 37.43 21.79
N GLY A 504 8.93 38.65 22.30
CA GLY A 504 7.75 39.01 23.09
C GLY A 504 7.86 38.83 24.61
N LYS A 505 8.99 38.33 25.14
CA LYS A 505 9.29 38.31 26.59
C LYS A 505 10.71 38.83 26.84
N ASN A 506 10.90 39.68 27.86
CA ASN A 506 12.25 40.13 28.21
C ASN A 506 13.15 38.91 28.50
N PRO A 507 14.33 38.81 27.86
CA PRO A 507 15.27 37.74 28.14
C PRO A 507 15.75 37.87 29.59
N GLN A 508 15.92 36.74 30.28
CA GLN A 508 16.35 36.75 31.69
C GLN A 508 17.79 37.30 31.87
N ILE A 509 18.56 37.27 30.79
CA ILE A 509 19.90 37.83 30.72
C ILE A 509 20.11 38.41 29.33
N ASN A 510 20.76 39.57 29.28
CA ASN A 510 21.17 40.20 28.03
C ASN A 510 22.67 39.97 27.78
N LEU A 511 23.12 40.30 26.57
CA LEU A 511 24.51 40.17 26.13
C LEU A 511 25.49 40.83 27.12
N ASP A 512 25.22 42.07 27.54
CA ASP A 512 26.12 42.84 28.40
C ASP A 512 26.26 42.20 29.78
N HIS A 513 25.16 41.81 30.41
CA HIS A 513 25.17 41.10 31.69
C HIS A 513 25.88 39.76 31.59
N PHE A 514 25.64 39.00 30.52
CA PHE A 514 26.27 37.70 30.29
C PHE A 514 27.79 37.81 30.13
N LEU A 515 28.28 38.83 29.41
CA LEU A 515 29.71 39.08 29.22
C LEU A 515 30.40 39.59 30.49
N ASN A 516 29.67 40.29 31.36
CA ASN A 516 30.14 40.72 32.68
C ASN A 516 30.19 39.59 33.73
N GLY A 517 29.95 38.34 33.31
CA GLY A 517 30.05 37.17 34.16
C GLY A 517 28.79 36.88 34.99
N LEU A 518 27.69 37.60 34.77
CA LEU A 518 26.41 37.24 35.38
C LEU A 518 25.90 35.93 34.75
N ASP A 519 25.22 35.15 35.58
CA ASP A 519 24.58 33.90 35.19
C ASP A 519 23.11 33.92 35.60
N ILE A 520 22.28 33.19 34.85
CA ILE A 520 20.90 32.89 35.23
C ILE A 520 20.77 31.48 35.77
N ASP A 521 19.75 31.28 36.60
CA ASP A 521 19.34 29.95 37.01
C ASP A 521 18.79 29.18 35.80
N ILE A 522 19.60 28.22 35.34
CA ILE A 522 19.31 27.32 34.22
C ILE A 522 18.03 26.49 34.47
N SER A 523 17.65 26.26 35.74
CA SER A 523 16.42 25.54 36.09
C SER A 523 15.16 26.34 35.78
N SER A 524 15.25 27.67 35.75
CA SER A 524 14.15 28.58 35.42
C SER A 524 13.86 28.69 33.92
N LEU A 525 14.72 28.13 33.06
CA LEU A 525 14.51 28.11 31.61
C LEU A 525 13.63 26.92 31.21
N PRO A 526 12.53 27.14 30.47
CA PRO A 526 11.70 26.05 30.00
C PRO A 526 12.49 25.18 29.02
N LEU A 527 12.35 23.87 29.17
CA LEU A 527 12.92 22.86 28.27
C LEU A 527 12.27 22.90 26.87
N TYR A 528 11.01 23.35 26.80
CA TYR A 528 10.21 23.43 25.59
C TYR A 528 9.76 24.87 25.36
N THR A 529 9.98 25.40 24.15
CA THR A 529 9.36 26.65 23.68
C THR A 529 7.98 26.31 23.13
N PHE A 530 6.92 26.88 23.72
CA PHE A 530 5.55 26.77 23.21
C PHE A 530 5.30 27.69 22.02
#